data_AF-A0A8H6RMJ7-F1
#
_entry.id   AF-A0A8H6RMJ7-F1
#
_cell.length_a   1.000
_cell.length_b   1.000
_cell.length_c   1.000
_cell.angle_alpha   90.00
_cell.angle_beta   90.00
_cell.angle_gamma   90.00
#
_symmetry.space_group_name_H-M   'P 1'
#
loop_
_entity.id
_entity.type
_entity.pdbx_description
1 polymer ?
#
loop_
_entity_poly.entity_id
_entity_poly.type
_entity_poly.pdbx_seq_one_letter_code
_entity_poly.pdbx_strand_id
1 'polypeptide(L)'
;MDAEQPLPPLARLVRSMPQEIFDIIYLHTFQTPPTEALDLQLTTKSPSLLQLSQSTRLTYAKTYFPNLEITVSDLQVLRKWVLALQPQHLKLITNISYLLTMPPYGTGSYAAYLSSKKDGFKELWKFEAEMEKELPKGLALPEIQVKFRVDESKPSWVGKGDHVAALMARLDM
;
A
#
# COMPACT_ATOMS: atom_id res chain seq x y z
N MET A 1 -0.87 46.42 -28.08
CA MET A 1 -0.72 45.26 -29.00
C MET A 1 0.30 44.36 -28.34
N ASP A 2 -0.19 43.42 -27.52
CA ASP A 2 0.70 42.50 -26.82
C ASP A 2 1.19 41.46 -27.81
N ALA A 3 2.51 41.42 -28.00
CA ALA A 3 3.15 40.43 -28.85
C ALA A 3 2.91 39.04 -28.23
N GLU A 4 2.10 38.23 -28.90
CA GLU A 4 1.81 36.86 -28.51
C GLU A 4 3.14 36.08 -28.44
N GLN A 5 3.60 35.76 -27.23
CA GLN A 5 4.83 35.01 -27.08
C GLN A 5 4.67 33.62 -27.73
N PRO A 6 5.66 33.16 -28.51
CA PRO A 6 5.56 31.88 -29.20
C PRO A 6 5.42 30.76 -28.17
N LEU A 7 4.33 30.00 -28.32
CA LEU A 7 4.05 28.86 -27.46
C LEU A 7 5.20 27.85 -27.49
N PRO A 8 5.52 27.23 -26.34
CA PRO A 8 6.57 26.22 -26.27
C PRO A 8 6.29 25.06 -27.24
N PRO A 9 7.33 24.39 -27.77
CA PRO A 9 7.20 23.38 -28.83
C PRO A 9 6.20 22.26 -28.49
N LEU A 10 6.15 21.87 -27.22
CA LEU A 10 5.22 20.85 -26.73
C LEU A 10 3.76 21.31 -26.81
N ALA A 11 3.48 22.57 -26.49
CA ALA A 11 2.13 23.13 -26.53
C ALA A 11 1.59 23.22 -27.97
N ARG A 12 2.46 23.47 -28.95
CA ARG A 12 2.10 23.44 -30.37
C ARG A 12 1.74 22.03 -30.82
N LEU A 13 2.49 21.03 -30.38
CA LEU A 13 2.26 19.62 -30.70
C LEU A 13 0.96 19.10 -30.10
N VAL A 14 0.67 19.51 -28.86
CA VAL A 14 -0.57 19.18 -28.15
C VAL A 14 -1.79 19.81 -28.81
N ARG A 15 -1.70 21.09 -29.23
CA ARG A 15 -2.78 21.78 -29.96
C ARG A 15 -3.03 21.21 -31.36
N SER A 16 -2.04 20.58 -31.99
CA SER A 16 -2.19 19.99 -33.32
C SER A 16 -2.79 18.58 -33.31
N MET A 17 -2.99 17.98 -32.13
CA MET A 17 -3.58 16.65 -32.03
C MET A 17 -5.11 16.70 -32.18
N PRO A 18 -5.73 15.67 -32.78
CA PRO A 18 -7.18 15.51 -32.73
C PRO A 18 -7.66 15.48 -31.28
N GLN A 19 -8.80 16.14 -31.02
CA GLN A 19 -9.36 16.28 -29.67
C GLN A 19 -9.51 14.92 -28.97
N GLU A 20 -9.95 13.89 -29.70
CA GLU A 20 -10.11 12.52 -29.18
C GLU A 20 -8.78 11.93 -28.67
N ILE A 21 -7.68 12.18 -29.39
CA ILE A 21 -6.34 11.72 -28.98
C ILE A 21 -5.87 12.49 -27.75
N PHE A 22 -6.11 13.81 -27.72
CA PHE A 22 -5.81 14.63 -26.55
C PHE A 22 -6.58 14.14 -25.33
N ASP A 23 -7.88 13.91 -25.47
CA ASP A 23 -8.75 13.45 -24.38
C ASP A 23 -8.33 12.07 -23.88
N ILE A 24 -7.98 11.13 -24.77
CA ILE A 24 -7.45 9.80 -24.39
C ILE A 24 -6.13 9.93 -23.64
N ILE A 25 -5.19 10.73 -24.15
CA ILE A 25 -3.92 10.97 -23.45
C ILE A 25 -4.21 11.61 -22.10
N TYR A 26 -5.07 12.62 -22.04
CA TYR A 26 -5.38 13.34 -20.82
C TYR A 26 -6.06 12.45 -19.76
N LEU A 27 -7.00 11.61 -20.19
CA LEU A 27 -7.66 10.61 -19.36
C LEU A 27 -6.62 9.66 -18.72
N HIS A 28 -5.69 9.13 -19.51
CA HIS A 28 -4.72 8.15 -19.04
C HIS A 28 -3.47 8.73 -18.38
N THR A 29 -3.23 10.04 -18.52
CA THR A 29 -2.03 10.70 -17.98
C THR A 29 -2.31 11.73 -16.91
N PHE A 30 -3.53 12.28 -16.80
CA PHE A 30 -3.85 13.37 -15.87
C PHE A 30 -5.05 13.11 -14.95
N GLN A 31 -5.83 12.05 -15.15
CA GLN A 31 -6.83 11.65 -14.15
C GLN A 31 -6.16 10.88 -13.02
N THR A 32 -6.33 11.39 -11.80
CA THR A 32 -5.95 10.70 -10.58
C THR A 32 -6.69 9.37 -10.54
N PRO A 33 -6.01 8.22 -10.45
CA PRO A 33 -6.72 6.97 -10.23
C PRO A 33 -7.52 7.08 -8.93
N PRO A 34 -8.71 6.46 -8.85
CA PRO A 34 -9.43 6.33 -7.59
C PRO A 34 -8.54 5.66 -6.55
N THR A 35 -8.81 5.90 -5.26
CA THR A 35 -8.14 5.26 -4.13
C THR A 35 -7.98 3.75 -4.38
N GLU A 36 -6.80 3.32 -4.78
CA GLU A 36 -6.50 1.91 -5.04
C GLU A 36 -5.89 1.30 -3.78
N ALA A 37 -6.57 0.30 -3.22
CA ALA A 37 -5.98 -0.57 -2.23
C ALA A 37 -4.82 -1.34 -2.89
N LEU A 38 -3.60 -1.03 -2.46
CA LEU A 38 -2.38 -1.60 -2.98
C LEU A 38 -2.09 -2.90 -2.21
N ASP A 39 -2.47 -4.04 -2.79
CA ASP A 39 -1.93 -5.33 -2.35
C ASP A 39 -0.54 -5.50 -2.96
N LEU A 40 0.51 -5.39 -2.14
CA LEU A 40 1.90 -5.52 -2.59
C LEU A 40 2.25 -6.99 -2.87
N GLN A 41 1.51 -7.66 -3.76
CA GLN A 41 1.83 -9.01 -4.26
C GLN A 41 2.64 -8.96 -5.57
N LEU A 42 3.63 -8.08 -5.64
CA LEU A 42 4.68 -8.01 -6.69
C LEU A 42 4.44 -7.25 -8.02
N THR A 43 3.31 -6.61 -8.34
CA THR A 43 3.15 -6.03 -9.71
C THR A 43 2.51 -4.66 -9.85
N THR A 44 2.35 -3.87 -8.79
CA THR A 44 1.65 -2.58 -8.91
C THR A 44 2.59 -1.49 -9.41
N LYS A 45 2.49 -1.18 -10.72
CA LYS A 45 3.13 -0.01 -11.34
C LYS A 45 2.59 1.26 -10.68
N SER A 46 3.46 2.18 -10.27
CA SER A 46 3.04 3.51 -9.81
C SER A 46 2.18 4.21 -10.87
N PRO A 47 1.16 5.01 -10.49
CA PRO A 47 0.34 5.74 -11.46
C PRO A 47 1.20 6.45 -12.51
N SER A 48 0.76 6.40 -13.77
CA SER A 48 1.42 7.07 -14.92
C SER A 48 1.77 8.52 -14.60
N LEU A 49 0.89 9.18 -13.85
CA LEU A 49 1.02 10.51 -13.28
C LEU A 49 2.30 10.80 -12.48
N LEU A 50 2.78 9.82 -11.69
CA LEU A 50 4.02 9.94 -10.91
C LEU A 50 5.27 9.78 -11.79
N GLN A 51 5.12 9.35 -13.04
CA GLN A 51 6.22 9.03 -13.95
C GLN A 51 6.57 10.17 -14.93
N LEU A 52 5.70 11.18 -15.10
CA LEU A 52 5.83 12.19 -16.16
C LEU A 52 6.97 13.22 -15.95
N SER A 53 6.97 13.91 -14.81
CA SER A 53 7.97 14.95 -14.52
C SER A 53 8.18 15.10 -13.01
N GLN A 54 9.28 15.73 -12.59
CA GLN A 54 9.54 15.97 -11.17
C GLN A 54 8.48 16.89 -10.53
N SER A 55 8.05 17.93 -11.23
CA SER A 55 7.04 18.88 -10.74
C SER A 55 5.67 18.21 -10.59
N THR A 56 5.23 17.44 -11.60
CA THR A 56 3.98 16.69 -11.49
C THR A 56 4.06 15.64 -10.39
N ARG A 57 5.17 14.90 -10.27
CA ARG A 57 5.37 13.92 -9.20
C ARG A 57 5.21 14.56 -7.82
N LEU A 58 5.78 15.73 -7.58
CA LEU A 58 5.65 16.44 -6.30
C LEU A 58 4.20 16.87 -6.01
N THR A 59 3.47 17.34 -7.02
CA THR A 59 2.08 17.75 -6.87
C THR A 59 1.17 16.56 -6.60
N TYR A 60 1.29 15.50 -7.40
CA TYR A 60 0.46 14.29 -7.29
C TYR A 60 0.84 13.41 -6.09
N ALA A 61 2.10 13.43 -5.64
CA ALA A 61 2.51 12.70 -4.44
C ALA A 61 1.70 13.13 -3.20
N LYS A 62 1.37 14.43 -3.09
CA LYS A 62 0.61 14.98 -1.97
C LYS A 62 -0.83 14.49 -1.89
N THR A 63 -1.41 14.11 -3.03
CA THR A 63 -2.78 13.55 -3.08
C THR A 63 -2.75 12.03 -3.13
N TYR A 64 -1.72 11.44 -3.71
CA TYR A 64 -1.63 9.98 -3.88
C TYR A 64 -1.24 9.26 -2.59
N PHE A 65 -0.10 9.62 -1.97
CA PHE A 65 0.45 8.85 -0.84
C PHE A 65 -0.42 8.85 0.43
N PRO A 66 -1.12 9.93 0.80
CA PRO A 66 -2.01 9.90 1.96
C PRO A 66 -3.24 9.00 1.76
N ASN A 67 -3.69 8.88 0.51
CA ASN A 67 -4.82 8.04 0.14
C ASN A 67 -4.40 6.60 -0.21
N LEU A 68 -3.10 6.30 -0.17
CA LEU A 68 -2.61 4.97 -0.51
C LEU A 68 -2.82 4.04 0.68
N GLU A 69 -3.67 3.03 0.50
CA GLU A 69 -3.81 1.93 1.45
C GLU A 69 -2.89 0.78 1.04
N ILE A 70 -1.89 0.47 1.86
CA ILE A 70 -0.92 -0.58 1.56
C ILE A 70 -1.24 -1.79 2.42
N THR A 71 -1.54 -2.92 1.80
CA THR A 71 -1.66 -4.20 2.50
C THR A 71 -0.52 -5.13 2.07
N VAL A 72 0.19 -5.70 3.04
CA VAL A 72 1.33 -6.58 2.80
C VAL A 72 1.21 -7.85 3.62
N SER A 73 1.52 -8.99 3.03
CA SER A 73 1.64 -10.29 3.71
C SER A 73 3.09 -10.68 3.96
N ASP A 74 4.04 -10.03 3.28
CA ASP A 74 5.49 -10.24 3.42
C ASP A 74 6.20 -8.93 3.79
N LEU A 75 6.77 -8.89 4.99
CA LEU A 75 7.53 -7.74 5.50
C LEU A 75 8.80 -7.46 4.69
N GLN A 76 9.38 -8.44 3.99
CA GLN A 76 10.53 -8.22 3.11
C GLN A 76 10.13 -7.45 1.85
N VAL A 77 8.92 -7.66 1.34
CA VAL A 77 8.38 -6.85 0.24
C VAL A 77 8.15 -5.42 0.71
N LEU A 78 7.57 -5.24 1.91
CA LEU A 78 7.40 -3.92 2.50
C LEU A 78 8.74 -3.20 2.67
N ARG A 79 9.77 -3.88 3.19
CA ARG A 79 11.13 -3.34 3.35
C ARG A 79 11.67 -2.80 2.03
N LYS A 80 11.68 -3.63 1.00
CA LYS A 80 12.19 -3.26 -0.34
C LYS A 80 11.44 -2.06 -0.89
N TRP A 81 10.12 -2.03 -0.70
CA TRP A 81 9.27 -0.93 -1.15
C TRP A 81 9.56 0.37 -0.41
N VAL A 82 9.68 0.34 0.92
CA VAL A 82 10.01 1.51 1.75
C VAL A 82 11.39 2.05 1.39
N LEU A 83 12.39 1.18 1.24
CA LEU A 83 13.76 1.59 0.88
C LEU A 83 13.89 2.14 -0.54
N ALA A 84 13.01 1.72 -1.46
CA ALA A 84 12.95 2.26 -2.81
C ALA A 84 12.27 3.64 -2.88
N LEU A 85 11.50 4.00 -1.84
CA LEU A 85 10.73 5.23 -1.81
C LEU A 85 11.60 6.43 -1.43
N GLN A 86 11.35 7.58 -2.06
CA GLN A 86 12.01 8.83 -1.64
C GLN A 86 11.52 9.24 -0.23
N PRO A 87 12.40 9.73 0.66
CA PRO A 87 12.04 10.11 2.03
C PRO A 87 10.85 11.07 2.13
N GLN A 88 10.73 11.99 1.19
CA GLN A 88 9.64 12.97 1.13
C GLN A 88 8.27 12.34 0.89
N HIS A 89 8.21 11.21 0.18
CA HIS A 89 6.97 10.48 -0.06
C HIS A 89 6.63 9.56 1.10
N LEU A 90 7.65 9.04 1.80
CA LEU A 90 7.44 8.15 2.95
C LEU A 90 6.65 8.86 4.05
N LYS A 91 6.94 10.14 4.27
CA LYS A 91 6.25 11.01 5.22
C LYS A 91 4.77 11.22 4.91
N LEU A 92 4.34 10.96 3.68
CA LEU A 92 2.97 11.18 3.24
C LEU A 92 2.10 9.93 3.39
N ILE A 93 2.70 8.77 3.67
CA ILE A 93 1.97 7.52 3.81
C ILE A 93 1.49 7.39 5.25
N THR A 94 0.20 7.14 5.40
CA THR A 94 -0.44 7.00 6.71
C THR A 94 -1.02 5.61 6.95
N ASN A 95 -1.27 4.82 5.89
CA ASN A 95 -2.06 3.60 5.98
C ASN A 95 -1.27 2.39 5.47
N ILE A 96 -0.55 1.73 6.37
CA ILE A 96 0.12 0.44 6.10
C ILE A 96 -0.55 -0.63 6.96
N SER A 97 -0.89 -1.75 6.34
CA SER A 97 -1.50 -2.92 6.97
C SER A 97 -0.64 -4.16 6.74
N TYR A 98 -0.18 -4.79 7.81
CA TYR A 98 0.45 -6.11 7.78
C TYR A 98 -0.59 -7.20 8.00
N LEU A 99 -0.74 -8.08 7.02
CA LEU A 99 -1.69 -9.18 7.00
C LEU A 99 -1.04 -10.43 7.61
N LEU A 100 -1.34 -10.69 8.88
CA LEU A 100 -0.93 -11.91 9.55
C LEU A 100 -1.88 -13.04 9.19
N THR A 101 -1.35 -14.03 8.46
CA THR A 101 -2.12 -15.23 8.11
C THR A 101 -2.08 -16.22 9.27
N MET A 102 -3.24 -16.47 9.85
CA MET A 102 -3.40 -17.41 10.95
C MET A 102 -3.76 -18.80 10.42
N PRO A 103 -3.28 -19.88 11.06
CA PRO A 103 -3.72 -21.23 10.70
C PRO A 103 -5.24 -21.37 10.94
N PRO A 104 -5.92 -22.28 10.20
CA PRO A 104 -7.35 -22.51 10.37
C PRO A 104 -7.66 -22.94 11.80
N TYR A 105 -8.77 -22.44 12.35
CA TYR A 105 -9.35 -22.98 13.57
C TYR A 105 -9.79 -24.43 13.29
N GLY A 106 -9.00 -25.40 13.74
CA GLY A 106 -9.32 -26.82 13.61
C GLY A 106 -8.12 -27.76 13.48
N THR A 107 -6.95 -27.28 13.06
CA THR A 107 -5.75 -28.14 12.88
C THR A 107 -4.74 -28.06 14.03
N GLY A 108 -4.98 -27.23 15.05
CA GLY A 108 -4.08 -27.08 16.21
C GLY A 108 -4.81 -26.55 17.45
N SER A 109 -4.20 -26.74 18.63
CA SER A 109 -4.74 -26.24 19.90
C SER A 109 -4.73 -24.70 19.94
N TYR A 110 -5.52 -24.09 20.82
CA TYR A 110 -5.48 -22.65 21.10
C TYR A 110 -4.06 -22.12 21.36
N ALA A 111 -3.15 -22.97 21.86
CA ALA A 111 -1.74 -22.64 22.03
C ALA A 111 -1.01 -22.40 20.70
N ALA A 112 -1.34 -23.14 19.64
CA ALA A 112 -0.78 -22.94 18.30
C ALA A 112 -1.23 -21.59 17.69
N TYR A 113 -2.50 -21.22 17.90
CA TYR A 113 -3.03 -19.90 17.53
C TYR A 113 -2.28 -18.78 18.27
N LEU A 114 -2.14 -18.88 19.59
CA LEU A 114 -1.41 -17.90 20.38
C LEU A 114 0.08 -17.83 20.00
N SER A 115 0.71 -18.96 19.67
CA SER A 115 2.10 -18.99 19.19
C SER A 115 2.23 -18.24 17.88
N SER A 116 1.40 -18.57 16.87
CA SER A 116 1.43 -17.90 15.57
C SER A 116 1.20 -16.39 15.69
N LYS A 117 0.29 -15.96 16.58
CA LYS A 117 0.11 -14.53 16.89
C LYS A 117 1.39 -13.91 17.46
N LYS A 118 2.01 -14.54 18.47
CA LYS A 118 3.27 -14.07 19.08
C LYS A 118 4.42 -14.01 18.08
N ASP A 119 4.53 -15.03 17.23
CA ASP A 119 5.58 -15.12 16.21
C ASP A 119 5.42 -14.00 15.18
N GLY A 120 4.19 -13.73 14.73
CA GLY A 120 3.88 -12.61 13.85
C GLY A 120 4.25 -11.23 14.43
N PHE A 121 3.91 -10.97 15.70
CA PHE A 121 4.31 -9.73 16.36
C PHE A 121 5.83 -9.63 16.55
N LYS A 122 6.49 -10.75 16.84
CA LYS A 122 7.95 -10.80 16.96
C LYS A 122 8.65 -10.45 15.64
N GLU A 123 8.12 -10.94 14.53
CA GLU A 123 8.61 -10.57 13.19
C GLU A 123 8.40 -9.09 12.88
N LEU A 124 7.22 -8.54 13.22
CA LEU A 124 6.92 -7.13 13.05
C LEU A 124 7.87 -6.24 13.87
N TRP A 125 8.07 -6.53 15.16
CA TRP A 125 9.00 -5.77 15.99
C TRP A 125 10.45 -5.85 15.50
N LYS A 126 10.87 -7.04 15.04
CA LYS A 126 12.19 -7.21 14.43
C LYS A 126 12.32 -6.35 13.18
N PHE A 127 11.30 -6.33 12.34
CA PHE A 127 11.24 -5.49 11.14
C PHE A 127 11.31 -4.00 11.50
N GLU A 128 10.52 -3.51 12.46
CA GLU A 128 10.56 -2.11 12.89
C GLU A 128 11.94 -1.70 13.39
N ALA A 129 12.57 -2.54 14.23
CA ALA A 129 13.92 -2.31 14.76
C ALA A 129 15.01 -2.36 13.68
N GLU A 130 14.82 -3.14 12.62
CA GLU A 130 15.71 -3.13 11.46
C GLU A 130 15.52 -1.86 10.63
N MET A 131 14.27 -1.48 10.36
CA MET A 131 13.95 -0.28 9.59
C MET A 131 14.45 1.00 10.27
N GLU A 132 14.33 1.10 11.60
CA GLU A 132 14.85 2.24 12.35
C GLU A 132 16.37 2.45 12.14
N LYS A 133 17.12 1.38 11.88
CA LYS A 133 18.56 1.45 11.61
C LYS A 133 18.88 1.81 10.16
N GLU A 134 18.01 1.44 9.22
CA GLU A 134 18.22 1.64 7.79
C GLU A 134 17.67 2.97 7.28
N LEU A 135 16.66 3.53 7.94
CA LEU A 135 16.08 4.80 7.54
C LEU A 135 17.03 5.97 7.83
N PRO A 136 17.06 7.00 6.95
CA PRO A 136 17.77 8.23 7.21
C PRO A 136 17.36 8.87 8.54
N LYS A 137 18.33 9.46 9.25
CA LYS A 137 18.06 10.14 10.53
C LYS A 137 16.93 11.17 10.41
N GLY A 138 15.96 11.10 11.33
CA GLY A 138 14.79 11.98 11.33
C GLY A 138 13.66 11.55 10.39
N LEU A 139 13.75 10.36 9.80
CA LEU A 139 12.66 9.72 9.08
C LEU A 139 12.12 8.56 9.92
N ALA A 140 10.83 8.62 10.26
CA ALA A 140 10.14 7.56 10.97
C ALA A 140 9.35 6.69 9.98
N LEU A 141 9.20 5.42 10.35
CA LEU A 141 8.29 4.52 9.64
C LEU A 141 6.83 4.95 9.93
N PRO A 142 5.92 4.87 8.94
CA PRO A 142 4.49 4.99 9.21
C PRO A 142 4.02 3.90 10.18
N GLU A 143 2.95 4.17 10.90
CA GLU A 143 2.30 3.18 11.76
C GLU A 143 1.81 1.98 10.92
N ILE A 144 2.18 0.77 11.33
CA ILE A 144 1.74 -0.47 10.69
C ILE A 144 0.59 -1.07 11.48
N GLN A 145 -0.59 -1.10 10.88
CA GLN A 145 -1.75 -1.78 11.42
C GLN A 145 -1.63 -3.29 11.18
N VAL A 146 -1.94 -4.12 12.17
CA VAL A 146 -1.96 -5.58 12.00
C VAL A 146 -3.38 -6.04 11.70
N LYS A 147 -3.58 -6.65 10.52
CA LYS A 147 -4.84 -7.29 10.11
C LYS A 147 -4.66 -8.80 10.17
N PHE A 148 -5.64 -9.50 10.73
CA PHE A 148 -5.63 -10.97 10.79
C PHE A 148 -6.46 -11.54 9.64
N ARG A 149 -5.92 -12.53 8.93
CA ARG A 149 -6.66 -13.32 7.95
C ARG A 149 -6.55 -14.80 8.31
N VAL A 150 -7.68 -15.50 8.30
CA VAL A 150 -7.69 -16.96 8.48
C VAL A 150 -7.43 -17.60 7.12
N ASP A 151 -6.51 -18.56 7.07
CA ASP A 151 -6.27 -19.36 5.87
C ASP A 151 -7.43 -20.33 5.62
N GLU A 152 -8.38 -19.94 4.76
CA GLU A 152 -9.54 -20.75 4.38
C GLU A 152 -9.19 -21.85 3.35
N SER A 153 -7.97 -21.85 2.79
CA SER A 153 -7.56 -22.85 1.80
C SER A 153 -7.39 -24.25 2.37
N LYS A 154 -7.42 -24.38 3.71
CA LYS A 154 -7.38 -25.66 4.42
C LYS A 154 -8.74 -25.91 5.06
N PRO A 155 -9.43 -27.01 4.72
CA PRO A 155 -10.76 -27.29 5.27
C PRO A 155 -10.67 -27.42 6.80
N SER A 156 -11.31 -26.50 7.51
CA SER A 156 -11.57 -26.65 8.94
C SER A 156 -12.56 -27.80 9.12
N TRP A 157 -12.26 -28.69 10.06
CA TRP A 157 -13.24 -29.70 10.47
C TRP A 157 -14.53 -29.01 10.93
N VAL A 158 -15.67 -29.62 10.60
CA VAL A 158 -17.02 -29.26 11.05
C VAL A 158 -17.12 -29.49 12.57
N GLY A 159 -16.56 -28.58 13.36
CA GLY A 159 -16.86 -28.43 14.78
C GLY A 159 -18.11 -27.56 14.91
N LYS A 160 -19.16 -28.10 15.55
CA LYS A 160 -20.49 -27.47 15.73
C LYS A 160 -20.38 -25.95 16.01
N GLY A 161 -21.16 -25.18 15.27
CA GLY A 161 -21.05 -23.72 15.08
C GLY A 161 -21.13 -22.81 16.31
N ASP A 162 -21.37 -23.35 17.50
CA ASP A 162 -21.57 -22.54 18.71
C ASP A 162 -20.25 -22.03 19.34
N HIS A 163 -19.11 -22.65 19.05
CA HIS A 163 -17.83 -22.25 19.65
C HIS A 163 -17.09 -21.16 18.87
N VAL A 164 -17.26 -21.05 17.56
CA VAL A 164 -16.56 -20.03 16.74
C VAL A 164 -17.22 -18.66 16.95
N ALA A 165 -18.55 -18.59 17.00
CA ALA A 165 -19.28 -17.35 17.28
C ALA A 165 -18.96 -16.78 18.67
N ALA A 166 -18.86 -17.65 19.69
CA ALA A 166 -18.53 -17.25 21.06
C ALA A 166 -17.06 -16.77 21.21
N LEU A 167 -16.15 -17.25 20.37
CA LEU A 167 -14.74 -16.83 20.41
C LEU A 167 -14.50 -15.52 19.66
N MET A 168 -15.19 -15.30 18.53
CA MET A 168 -15.16 -14.03 17.78
C MET A 168 -15.76 -12.90 18.61
N ALA A 169 -16.88 -13.14 19.31
CA ALA A 169 -17.49 -12.18 20.23
C ALA A 169 -16.58 -11.78 21.42
N ARG A 170 -15.52 -12.53 21.71
CA ARG A 170 -14.54 -12.26 22.76
C ARG A 170 -13.28 -11.53 22.28
N LEU A 171 -13.09 -11.42 20.96
CA LEU A 171 -11.93 -10.78 20.34
C LEU A 171 -12.21 -9.33 19.89
N ASP A 172 -13.48 -8.92 19.85
CA ASP A 172 -13.93 -7.53 19.59
C ASP A 172 -14.00 -6.64 20.87
N MET A 173 -13.31 -7.01 21.96
CA MET A 173 -13.15 -6.20 23.18
C MET A 173 -11.70 -5.80 23.44
#